data_AF-A0A2D6G1I9-F1
#
_entry.id   AF-A0A2D6G1I9-F1
#
_cell.length_a   1.000
_cell.length_b   1.000
_cell.length_c   1.000
_cell.angle_alpha   90.00
_cell.angle_beta   90.00
_cell.angle_gamma   90.00
#
_symmetry.space_group_name_H-M   'P 1'
#
loop_
_entity.id
_entity.type
_entity.pdbx_description
1 polymer ?
#
loop_
_entity_poly.entity_id
_entity_poly.type
_entity_poly.pdbx_seq_one_letter_code
_entity_poly.pdbx_strand_id
1 'polypeptide(L)'
;MSATLSWHRLSNRGIAPLLAASVIIAFPLGDAEAQPRRGGPPPEAFKACAGLKANDACTIRAPHGRIQGQCISRGDRPFCVPQSGPRGGPRGGPGREPGGAAGNRPQRGQGGGGSRFGYTEGAPFAGARPVQGRLTDTGQGTCFDERGVIECPGPGQAFYGQDAHYRGRPFDFIDNRDGTVTDRNTGLIWQKAHNTERKTFNSAAWACSRLDLGGHKDWRLPNIKEQFSIADFRGSQGRRFFIDAKAFDIELPDQSILRGDRFAATHRVEMMGQTWSSTIYKGSHWDRDNVEAAFFFNYFDGHIKQAPTEGRNSLFYRCVRGATWGANKFKDNGDGTVSDAASGLIWQRADDGKARDWKASLAYCEGLKLAGQGDWRLPNVKELQHIVDYSRHDPAIDPEYFKQTDAKGWFWSSTTHGDNIRMASYVCFGKCVSVDGVDVHGAGAQRADPKTGDPKNFGSLGGQRDQVRIKNYARCVRDDG
;
A
#
# COMPACT_ATOMS: atom_id res chain seq x y z
N MET A 1 21.73 2.13 65.22
CA MET A 1 22.77 1.73 64.25
C MET A 1 23.07 2.95 63.40
N SER A 2 24.29 3.45 63.51
CA SER A 2 24.76 4.73 63.01
C SER A 2 25.63 4.49 61.78
N ALA A 3 25.50 5.29 60.72
CA ALA A 3 26.62 5.72 59.88
C ALA A 3 26.20 6.83 58.89
N THR A 4 26.90 7.94 59.04
CA THR A 4 27.01 9.18 58.25
C THR A 4 27.49 8.98 56.81
N LEU A 5 27.03 9.84 55.89
CA LEU A 5 27.64 10.06 54.57
C LEU A 5 28.25 11.46 54.50
N SER A 6 29.55 11.48 54.23
CA SER A 6 30.42 12.66 54.14
C SER A 6 30.50 13.19 52.71
N TRP A 7 30.55 14.52 52.60
CA TRP A 7 30.80 15.29 51.37
C TRP A 7 32.30 15.37 51.07
N HIS A 8 32.73 15.07 49.84
CA HIS A 8 34.04 15.49 49.34
C HIS A 8 33.97 16.17 47.96
N ARG A 9 34.55 17.38 47.94
CA ARG A 9 34.89 18.19 46.76
C ARG A 9 35.90 17.44 45.88
N LEU A 10 35.76 17.56 44.57
CA LEU A 10 36.87 17.33 43.64
C LEU A 10 37.17 18.59 42.85
N SER A 11 38.44 18.97 42.92
CA SER A 11 39.05 20.16 42.36
C SER A 11 39.39 20.01 40.89
N ASN A 12 39.22 21.12 40.18
CA ASN A 12 39.64 21.38 38.81
C ASN A 12 41.17 21.32 38.66
N ARG A 13 41.71 20.52 37.73
CA ARG A 13 43.09 20.65 37.21
C ARG A 13 43.20 20.20 35.74
N GLY A 14 43.54 21.17 34.89
CA GLY A 14 44.63 21.07 33.91
C GLY A 14 44.42 20.24 32.65
N ILE A 15 44.07 20.93 31.56
CA ILE A 15 44.14 20.43 30.18
C ILE A 15 45.59 20.54 29.68
N ALA A 16 46.12 19.48 29.05
CA ALA A 16 47.29 19.50 28.17
C ALA A 16 46.95 18.76 26.87
N PRO A 17 47.35 19.26 25.67
CA PRO A 17 46.93 18.69 24.40
C PRO A 17 47.88 17.57 23.96
N LEU A 18 47.30 16.45 23.50
CA LEU A 18 48.02 15.41 22.77
C LEU A 18 47.97 15.71 21.26
N LEU A 19 49.13 16.02 20.69
CA LEU A 19 49.38 16.08 19.25
C LEU A 19 49.29 14.67 18.66
N ALA A 20 48.26 14.41 17.85
CA ALA A 20 48.21 13.25 16.97
C ALA A 20 48.60 13.67 15.56
N ALA A 21 49.76 13.20 15.09
CA ALA A 21 50.25 13.41 13.74
C ALA A 21 49.35 12.66 12.72
N SER A 22 48.84 13.38 11.73
CA SER A 22 48.14 12.79 10.59
C SER A 22 49.14 12.28 9.56
N VAL A 23 49.20 10.96 9.36
CA VAL A 23 49.85 10.34 8.21
C VAL A 23 48.89 10.42 7.03
N ILE A 24 49.20 11.26 6.04
CA ILE A 24 48.50 11.31 4.76
C ILE A 24 49.05 10.17 3.89
N ILE A 25 48.28 9.10 3.74
CA ILE A 25 48.52 8.07 2.72
C ILE A 25 47.77 8.52 1.47
N ALA A 26 48.51 8.99 0.47
CA ALA A 26 47.98 9.30 -0.86
C ALA A 26 47.71 7.99 -1.61
N PHE A 27 46.44 7.70 -1.88
CA PHE A 27 46.04 6.68 -2.85
C PHE A 27 45.99 7.32 -4.25
N PRO A 28 46.48 6.65 -5.31
CA PRO A 28 46.35 7.16 -6.66
C PRO A 28 44.87 7.22 -7.04
N LEU A 29 44.43 8.39 -7.50
CA LEU A 29 43.10 8.62 -8.08
C LEU A 29 43.01 7.81 -9.37
N GLY A 30 42.34 6.66 -9.31
CA GLY A 30 41.81 5.99 -10.50
C GLY A 30 40.69 6.82 -11.10
N ASP A 31 40.63 6.86 -12.43
CA ASP A 31 39.71 7.69 -13.21
C ASP A 31 38.27 7.64 -12.70
N ALA A 32 37.78 8.79 -12.24
CA ALA A 32 36.38 8.98 -11.88
C ALA A 32 35.54 8.99 -13.16
N GLU A 33 34.83 7.89 -13.43
CA GLU A 33 33.73 7.90 -14.41
C GLU A 33 32.72 8.98 -14.02
N ALA A 34 32.54 9.95 -14.91
CA ALA A 34 31.63 11.06 -14.74
C ALA A 34 30.18 10.58 -14.51
N GLN A 35 29.59 10.99 -13.38
CA GLN A 35 28.16 10.81 -13.09
C GLN A 35 27.29 11.52 -14.15
N PRO A 36 26.25 10.87 -14.70
CA PRO A 36 25.40 11.51 -15.71
C PRO A 36 24.52 12.62 -15.10
N ARG A 37 24.41 13.74 -15.83
CA ARG A 37 23.65 14.93 -15.44
C ARG A 37 22.14 14.68 -15.36
N ARG A 38 21.48 15.42 -14.46
CA ARG A 38 20.02 15.46 -14.24
C ARG A 38 19.26 15.87 -15.52
N GLY A 39 18.09 15.26 -15.73
CA GLY A 39 17.18 15.57 -16.84
C GLY A 39 17.50 14.87 -18.17
N GLY A 40 18.34 13.83 -18.14
CA GLY A 40 18.66 13.03 -19.31
C GLY A 40 17.60 11.98 -19.66
N PRO A 41 17.67 11.39 -20.87
CA PRO A 41 16.88 10.23 -21.26
C PRO A 41 16.94 9.11 -20.20
N PRO A 42 15.88 8.29 -20.03
CA PRO A 42 15.90 7.20 -19.07
C PRO A 42 16.95 6.14 -19.45
N PRO A 43 17.48 5.34 -18.50
CA PRO A 43 18.48 4.30 -18.80
C PRO A 43 18.07 3.33 -19.91
N GLU A 44 16.77 3.02 -20.01
CA GLU A 44 16.19 2.17 -21.04
C GLU A 44 16.36 2.76 -22.45
N ALA A 45 16.37 4.10 -22.58
CA ALA A 45 16.61 4.78 -23.85
C ALA A 45 18.07 4.63 -24.31
N PHE A 46 19.03 4.67 -23.38
CA PHE A 46 20.44 4.40 -23.68
C PHE A 46 20.66 2.91 -24.00
N LYS A 47 20.06 2.02 -23.23
CA LYS A 47 20.14 0.56 -23.45
C LYS A 47 19.57 0.16 -24.81
N ALA A 48 18.48 0.79 -25.24
CA ALA A 48 17.86 0.54 -26.54
C ALA A 48 18.73 0.96 -27.74
N CYS A 49 19.78 1.76 -27.52
CA CYS A 49 20.72 2.21 -28.56
C CYS A 49 22.16 1.74 -28.33
N ALA A 50 22.39 0.84 -27.35
CA ALA A 50 23.69 0.27 -27.11
C ALA A 50 24.15 -0.56 -28.33
N GLY A 51 25.25 -0.14 -28.97
CA GLY A 51 25.79 -0.78 -30.18
C GLY A 51 25.09 -0.40 -31.48
N LEU A 52 24.14 0.54 -31.45
CA LEU A 52 23.47 1.08 -32.63
C LEU A 52 24.06 2.44 -33.05
N LYS A 53 23.96 2.77 -34.33
CA LYS A 53 24.41 4.05 -34.90
C LYS A 53 23.29 5.10 -34.84
N ALA A 54 23.66 6.37 -35.00
CA ALA A 54 22.67 7.44 -35.14
C ALA A 54 21.74 7.15 -36.34
N ASN A 55 20.43 7.37 -36.14
CA ASN A 55 19.31 7.07 -37.04
C ASN A 55 18.92 5.59 -37.15
N ASP A 56 19.60 4.66 -36.49
CA ASP A 56 19.12 3.28 -36.39
C ASP A 56 17.80 3.24 -35.63
N ALA A 57 16.90 2.34 -36.06
CA ALA A 57 15.64 2.11 -35.36
C ALA A 57 15.91 1.47 -33.99
N CYS A 58 15.25 1.97 -32.96
CA CYS A 58 15.34 1.45 -31.61
C CYS A 58 13.95 1.17 -31.04
N THR A 59 13.88 0.27 -30.06
CA THR A 59 12.63 -0.05 -29.37
C THR A 59 12.86 -0.03 -27.87
N ILE A 60 12.16 0.86 -27.18
CA ILE A 60 12.11 0.90 -25.73
C ILE A 60 10.94 0.02 -25.28
N ARG A 61 11.19 -0.89 -24.35
CA ARG A 61 10.12 -1.64 -23.70
C ARG A 61 9.55 -0.79 -22.56
N ALA A 62 8.29 -0.40 -22.68
CA ALA A 62 7.56 0.33 -21.65
C ALA A 62 6.35 -0.51 -21.15
N PRO A 63 5.79 -0.19 -19.98
CA PRO A 63 4.68 -0.96 -19.38
C PRO A 63 3.39 -1.02 -20.20
N HIS A 64 3.20 -0.11 -21.16
CA HIS A 64 2.05 -0.11 -22.07
C HIS A 64 2.39 -0.52 -23.51
N GLY A 65 3.58 -1.09 -23.74
CA GLY A 65 3.97 -1.64 -25.02
C GLY A 65 5.38 -1.25 -25.47
N ARG A 66 5.69 -1.62 -26.71
CA ARG A 66 6.96 -1.28 -27.36
C ARG A 66 6.87 0.12 -27.93
N ILE A 67 7.72 1.02 -27.47
CA ILE A 67 7.86 2.37 -28.03
C ILE A 67 8.94 2.30 -29.11
N GLN A 68 8.56 2.55 -30.35
CA GLN A 68 9.51 2.66 -31.47
C GLN A 68 10.09 4.07 -31.54
N GLY A 69 11.36 4.14 -31.87
CA GLY A 69 12.08 5.40 -31.97
C GLY A 69 13.29 5.29 -32.88
N GLN A 70 14.10 6.34 -32.87
CA GLN A 70 15.40 6.38 -33.55
C GLN A 70 16.49 6.75 -32.55
N CYS A 71 17.66 6.15 -32.72
CA CYS A 71 18.84 6.50 -31.95
C CYS A 71 19.34 7.88 -32.36
N ILE A 72 19.44 8.80 -31.42
CA ILE A 72 20.11 10.09 -31.61
C ILE A 72 21.33 10.19 -30.70
N SER A 73 22.30 11.01 -31.08
CA SER A 73 23.49 11.27 -30.28
C SER A 73 23.54 12.72 -29.85
N ARG A 74 23.59 12.97 -28.53
CA ARG A 74 24.07 14.23 -27.96
C ARG A 74 25.27 13.90 -27.08
N GLY A 75 26.48 14.12 -27.59
CA GLY A 75 27.73 13.64 -26.98
C GLY A 75 28.01 12.16 -27.32
N ASP A 76 28.83 11.50 -26.50
CA ASP A 76 29.41 10.19 -26.82
C ASP A 76 28.49 8.97 -26.57
N ARG A 77 27.26 9.19 -26.11
CA ARG A 77 26.30 8.10 -25.83
C ARG A 77 25.01 8.26 -26.65
N PRO A 78 24.71 7.34 -27.58
CA PRO A 78 23.45 7.34 -28.30
C PRO A 78 22.30 6.91 -27.39
N PHE A 79 21.12 7.49 -27.60
CA PHE A 79 19.90 7.13 -26.88
C PHE A 79 18.67 7.17 -27.81
N CYS A 80 17.70 6.34 -27.48
CA CYS A 80 16.49 6.18 -28.27
C CYS A 80 15.50 7.31 -28.01
N VAL A 81 15.04 7.97 -29.07
CA VAL A 81 14.01 9.01 -29.01
C VAL A 81 12.75 8.56 -29.74
N PRO A 82 11.56 8.60 -29.10
CA PRO A 82 10.31 8.21 -29.73
C PRO A 82 10.01 9.05 -30.98
N GLN A 83 9.48 8.43 -32.03
CA GLN A 83 8.95 9.19 -33.17
C GLN A 83 7.69 9.94 -32.74
N SER A 84 7.75 11.27 -32.64
CA SER A 84 6.54 12.11 -32.58
C SER A 84 5.87 12.10 -33.95
N GLY A 85 4.64 11.58 -34.03
CA GLY A 85 3.86 11.57 -35.28
C GLY A 85 3.66 12.98 -35.88
N PRO A 86 3.58 13.13 -37.21
CA PRO A 86 3.37 14.45 -37.83
C PRO A 86 1.97 15.01 -37.59
N ARG A 87 1.90 16.36 -37.51
CA ARG A 87 0.69 17.18 -37.41
C ARG A 87 -0.17 17.11 -38.70
N GLY A 88 -1.47 16.82 -38.57
CA GLY A 88 -2.59 17.38 -39.37
C GLY A 88 -2.88 16.96 -40.83
N GLY A 89 -3.83 16.03 -41.02
CA GLY A 89 -4.91 15.98 -42.06
C GLY A 89 -4.59 15.57 -43.52
N PRO A 90 -5.58 15.20 -44.39
CA PRO A 90 -7.04 15.06 -44.19
C PRO A 90 -7.68 13.69 -44.59
N ARG A 91 -8.96 13.58 -44.24
CA ARG A 91 -10.03 12.58 -44.44
C ARG A 91 -9.95 11.59 -45.62
N GLY A 92 -10.35 10.34 -45.34
CA GLY A 92 -10.92 9.38 -46.29
C GLY A 92 -11.52 8.16 -45.58
N GLY A 93 -12.84 7.96 -45.69
CA GLY A 93 -13.53 6.68 -45.46
C GLY A 93 -14.55 6.48 -46.60
N PRO A 94 -15.40 5.43 -46.62
CA PRO A 94 -15.53 4.28 -45.71
C PRO A 94 -15.51 2.91 -46.44
N GLY A 95 -15.43 1.80 -45.69
CA GLY A 95 -15.64 0.45 -46.21
C GLY A 95 -16.46 -0.39 -45.23
N ARG A 96 -17.64 -0.82 -45.68
CA ARG A 96 -18.68 -1.57 -44.94
C ARG A 96 -18.31 -3.04 -44.68
N GLU A 97 -18.82 -3.49 -43.52
CA GLU A 97 -19.29 -4.83 -43.08
C GLU A 97 -19.93 -5.74 -44.16
N PRO A 98 -20.15 -7.08 -43.94
CA PRO A 98 -20.98 -7.57 -42.82
C PRO A 98 -20.74 -9.00 -42.24
N GLY A 99 -21.24 -9.18 -41.00
CA GLY A 99 -22.23 -10.22 -40.66
C GLY A 99 -21.75 -11.63 -40.25
N GLY A 100 -22.10 -12.04 -39.02
CA GLY A 100 -22.09 -13.45 -38.60
C GLY A 100 -22.62 -13.63 -37.17
N ALA A 101 -23.82 -14.20 -37.05
CA ALA A 101 -24.67 -14.22 -35.86
C ALA A 101 -24.45 -15.39 -34.88
N ALA A 102 -24.81 -15.13 -33.63
CA ALA A 102 -25.44 -15.98 -32.61
C ALA A 102 -25.15 -17.50 -32.54
N GLY A 103 -24.76 -17.94 -31.33
CA GLY A 103 -24.83 -19.34 -30.90
C GLY A 103 -24.84 -19.46 -29.37
N ASN A 104 -26.01 -19.31 -28.77
CA ASN A 104 -26.25 -19.53 -27.34
C ASN A 104 -26.49 -21.03 -27.09
N ARG A 105 -25.74 -21.68 -26.18
CA ARG A 105 -26.14 -22.97 -25.57
C ARG A 105 -25.62 -23.09 -24.13
N PRO A 106 -26.47 -23.50 -23.17
CA PRO A 106 -26.13 -23.53 -21.75
C PRO A 106 -25.45 -24.86 -21.40
N GLN A 107 -24.33 -24.81 -20.67
CA GLN A 107 -23.80 -26.01 -20.01
C GLN A 107 -24.14 -26.00 -18.52
N ARG A 108 -24.90 -27.03 -18.14
CA ARG A 108 -25.22 -27.41 -16.76
C ARG A 108 -23.97 -27.92 -16.04
N GLY A 109 -23.80 -27.41 -14.82
CA GLY A 109 -23.28 -28.01 -13.59
C GLY A 109 -22.24 -29.14 -13.66
N GLN A 110 -21.07 -28.88 -13.06
CA GLN A 110 -20.31 -29.88 -12.31
C GLN A 110 -19.46 -29.21 -11.21
N GLY A 111 -19.70 -29.63 -9.96
CA GLY A 111 -18.74 -29.76 -8.85
C GLY A 111 -17.85 -28.58 -8.47
N GLY A 112 -18.22 -27.85 -7.41
CA GLY A 112 -17.44 -26.78 -6.81
C GLY A 112 -16.10 -27.22 -6.21
N GLY A 113 -15.04 -27.15 -7.02
CA GLY A 113 -13.67 -26.97 -6.57
C GLY A 113 -13.33 -25.47 -6.58
N GLY A 114 -13.72 -24.74 -5.55
CA GLY A 114 -13.51 -23.29 -5.47
C GLY A 114 -12.03 -22.92 -5.63
N SER A 115 -11.71 -22.14 -6.66
CA SER A 115 -10.38 -21.55 -6.86
C SER A 115 -9.93 -20.85 -5.57
N ARG A 116 -8.74 -21.21 -5.05
CA ARG A 116 -8.13 -20.50 -3.90
C ARG A 116 -7.67 -19.08 -4.27
N PHE A 117 -7.70 -18.73 -5.55
CA PHE A 117 -7.08 -17.54 -6.09
C PHE A 117 -8.10 -16.60 -6.75
N GLY A 118 -8.09 -15.36 -6.28
CA GLY A 118 -8.45 -14.12 -6.99
C GLY A 118 -9.93 -13.79 -7.18
N TYR A 119 -10.22 -12.50 -7.00
CA TYR A 119 -11.40 -11.81 -7.51
C TYR A 119 -11.54 -12.08 -9.02
N THR A 120 -12.62 -12.72 -9.45
CA THR A 120 -13.03 -12.66 -10.87
C THR A 120 -13.56 -11.26 -11.12
N GLU A 121 -13.16 -10.63 -12.23
CA GLU A 121 -13.65 -9.31 -12.68
C GLU A 121 -15.17 -9.35 -12.97
N GLY A 122 -15.97 -9.48 -11.91
CA GLY A 122 -17.42 -9.37 -11.94
C GLY A 122 -17.83 -7.90 -11.88
N ALA A 123 -18.95 -7.58 -12.51
CA ALA A 123 -19.62 -6.31 -12.27
C ALA A 123 -19.88 -6.15 -10.77
N PRO A 124 -19.75 -4.94 -10.20
CA PRO A 124 -20.08 -4.71 -8.81
C PRO A 124 -21.49 -5.19 -8.50
N PHE A 125 -21.69 -5.75 -7.31
CA PHE A 125 -23.01 -6.20 -6.86
C PHE A 125 -24.05 -5.10 -7.07
N ALA A 126 -25.05 -5.39 -7.89
CA ALA A 126 -26.05 -4.41 -8.30
C ALA A 126 -26.89 -3.88 -7.11
N GLY A 127 -27.05 -4.68 -6.06
CA GLY A 127 -27.76 -4.31 -4.83
C GLY A 127 -26.91 -3.56 -3.81
N ALA A 128 -25.68 -3.16 -4.14
CA ALA A 128 -24.81 -2.42 -3.24
C ALA A 128 -25.42 -1.07 -2.85
N ARG A 129 -25.47 -0.79 -1.55
CA ARG A 129 -25.96 0.45 -0.97
C ARG A 129 -24.90 1.55 -1.16
N PRO A 130 -25.24 2.71 -1.74
CA PRO A 130 -24.32 3.83 -1.79
C PRO A 130 -23.93 4.27 -0.37
N VAL A 131 -22.64 4.51 -0.14
CA VAL A 131 -22.16 5.16 1.08
C VAL A 131 -21.59 6.54 0.76
N GLN A 132 -21.78 7.48 1.66
CA GLN A 132 -21.44 8.90 1.45
C GLN A 132 -20.00 9.28 1.86
N GLY A 133 -19.24 8.33 2.42
CA GLY A 133 -17.84 8.52 2.78
C GLY A 133 -17.00 9.10 1.64
N ARG A 134 -16.09 10.03 1.98
CA ARG A 134 -15.25 10.76 1.03
C ARG A 134 -13.99 9.99 0.61
N LEU A 135 -13.70 8.89 1.28
CA LEU A 135 -12.55 8.03 1.00
C LEU A 135 -12.78 7.25 -0.28
N THR A 136 -11.72 7.09 -1.08
CA THR A 136 -11.74 6.20 -2.24
C THR A 136 -12.02 4.77 -1.78
N ASP A 137 -12.97 4.10 -2.45
CA ASP A 137 -13.38 2.74 -2.20
C ASP A 137 -12.23 1.72 -2.41
N THR A 138 -12.35 0.55 -1.82
CA THR A 138 -11.49 -0.63 -2.05
C THR A 138 -11.69 -1.17 -3.46
N GLY A 139 -12.88 -0.98 -4.03
CA GLY A 139 -13.30 -1.47 -5.34
C GLY A 139 -13.84 -2.91 -5.32
N GLN A 140 -13.95 -3.56 -4.16
CA GLN A 140 -14.49 -4.91 -4.07
C GLN A 140 -16.02 -4.92 -4.23
N GLY A 141 -16.49 -5.45 -5.35
CA GLY A 141 -17.92 -5.60 -5.64
C GLY A 141 -18.44 -7.04 -5.60
N THR A 142 -17.66 -7.99 -5.08
CA THR A 142 -17.98 -9.43 -5.02
C THR A 142 -18.10 -9.88 -3.57
N CYS A 143 -19.08 -10.73 -3.26
CA CYS A 143 -19.24 -11.30 -1.92
C CYS A 143 -18.53 -12.65 -1.78
N PHE A 144 -18.11 -12.94 -0.56
CA PHE A 144 -17.35 -14.14 -0.23
C PHE A 144 -17.87 -14.79 1.05
N ASP A 145 -17.74 -16.11 1.13
CA ASP A 145 -17.85 -16.84 2.39
C ASP A 145 -16.44 -17.24 2.90
N GLU A 146 -16.39 -18.27 3.76
CA GLU A 146 -15.15 -18.84 4.31
C GLU A 146 -14.38 -19.70 3.29
N ARG A 147 -14.98 -20.01 2.13
CA ARG A 147 -14.48 -20.99 1.15
C ARG A 147 -14.16 -20.36 -0.20
N GLY A 148 -14.96 -19.40 -0.65
CA GLY A 148 -14.80 -18.74 -1.93
C GLY A 148 -15.84 -17.66 -2.23
N VAL A 149 -16.04 -17.39 -3.51
CA VAL A 149 -17.01 -16.42 -4.03
C VAL A 149 -18.44 -16.96 -3.88
N ILE A 150 -19.37 -16.11 -3.47
CA ILE A 150 -20.79 -16.41 -3.34
C ILE A 150 -21.65 -15.33 -4.01
N GLU A 151 -22.93 -15.63 -4.25
CA GLU A 151 -23.93 -14.60 -4.48
C GLU A 151 -24.03 -13.71 -3.22
N CYS A 152 -24.19 -12.40 -3.42
CA CYS A 152 -24.26 -11.48 -2.29
C CYS A 152 -25.51 -11.75 -1.45
N PRO A 153 -25.35 -12.08 -0.15
CA PRO A 153 -26.48 -12.36 0.72
C PRO A 153 -27.35 -11.13 0.96
N GLY A 154 -28.62 -11.35 1.27
CA GLY A 154 -29.55 -10.30 1.72
C GLY A 154 -29.43 -9.99 3.21
N PRO A 155 -30.07 -8.90 3.69
CA PRO A 155 -30.11 -8.56 5.11
C PRO A 155 -30.55 -9.73 5.99
N GLY A 156 -29.84 -9.95 7.11
CA GLY A 156 -30.11 -11.03 8.07
C GLY A 156 -29.54 -12.40 7.68
N GLN A 157 -29.04 -12.58 6.45
CA GLN A 157 -28.34 -13.80 6.04
C GLN A 157 -26.88 -13.79 6.48
N ALA A 158 -26.27 -14.98 6.59
CA ALA A 158 -24.85 -15.13 6.89
C ALA A 158 -24.00 -14.38 5.87
N PHE A 159 -22.95 -13.71 6.36
CA PHE A 159 -22.05 -12.89 5.55
C PHE A 159 -22.68 -11.66 4.87
N TYR A 160 -23.88 -11.22 5.27
CA TYR A 160 -24.35 -9.87 4.92
C TYR A 160 -23.46 -8.80 5.57
N GLY A 161 -23.31 -7.64 4.93
CA GLY A 161 -22.54 -6.50 5.46
C GLY A 161 -21.05 -6.45 5.06
N GLN A 162 -20.62 -7.31 4.14
CA GLN A 162 -19.27 -7.26 3.54
C GLN A 162 -19.07 -6.01 2.67
N ASP A 163 -17.81 -5.74 2.30
CA ASP A 163 -17.39 -4.61 1.45
C ASP A 163 -18.31 -4.41 0.22
N ALA A 164 -18.58 -5.49 -0.52
CA ALA A 164 -19.41 -5.47 -1.72
C ALA A 164 -20.87 -5.03 -1.53
N HIS A 165 -21.39 -5.01 -0.30
CA HIS A 165 -22.73 -4.48 -0.02
C HIS A 165 -22.76 -2.95 0.04
N TYR A 166 -21.60 -2.30 0.05
CA TYR A 166 -21.44 -0.87 0.23
C TYR A 166 -20.61 -0.29 -0.92
N ARG A 167 -21.21 0.61 -1.70
CA ARG A 167 -20.54 1.26 -2.83
C ARG A 167 -20.12 2.66 -2.41
N GLY A 168 -18.82 2.83 -2.17
CA GLY A 168 -18.22 4.11 -1.87
C GLY A 168 -17.82 4.90 -3.12
N ARG A 169 -16.94 5.89 -2.90
CA ARG A 169 -16.42 6.74 -3.97
C ARG A 169 -15.44 5.95 -4.86
N PRO A 170 -15.70 5.76 -6.16
CA PRO A 170 -14.81 4.99 -7.02
C PRO A 170 -13.46 5.70 -7.20
N PHE A 171 -12.44 4.96 -7.64
CA PHE A 171 -11.19 5.55 -8.12
C PHE A 171 -11.46 6.57 -9.23
N ASP A 172 -10.75 7.70 -9.18
CA ASP A 172 -10.95 8.78 -10.11
C ASP A 172 -9.61 9.42 -10.52
N PHE A 173 -8.98 8.79 -11.51
CA PHE A 173 -7.65 9.14 -11.98
C PHE A 173 -7.69 9.77 -13.38
N ILE A 174 -6.90 10.83 -13.57
CA ILE A 174 -6.70 11.48 -14.87
C ILE A 174 -5.23 11.35 -15.25
N ASP A 175 -4.95 10.70 -16.38
CA ASP A 175 -3.62 10.75 -17.01
C ASP A 175 -3.42 12.13 -17.66
N ASN A 176 -2.47 12.89 -17.13
CA ASN A 176 -2.16 14.24 -17.61
C ASN A 176 -1.32 14.24 -18.90
N ARG A 177 -0.91 13.06 -19.39
CA ARG A 177 -0.12 12.84 -20.62
C ARG A 177 1.27 13.48 -20.59
N ASP A 178 1.80 13.71 -19.40
CA ASP A 178 3.11 14.31 -19.14
C ASP A 178 3.96 13.47 -18.16
N GLY A 179 3.56 12.22 -17.95
CA GLY A 179 4.15 11.30 -16.97
C GLY A 179 3.54 11.40 -15.57
N THR A 180 2.47 12.18 -15.39
CA THR A 180 1.76 12.33 -14.10
C THR A 180 0.30 11.89 -14.16
N VAL A 181 -0.26 11.54 -13.01
CA VAL A 181 -1.65 11.14 -12.82
C VAL A 181 -2.28 12.00 -11.73
N THR A 182 -3.37 12.68 -12.02
CA THR A 182 -4.16 13.41 -11.03
C THR A 182 -5.16 12.46 -10.36
N ASP A 183 -5.13 12.38 -9.04
CA ASP A 183 -6.16 11.72 -8.22
C ASP A 183 -7.19 12.78 -7.77
N ARG A 184 -8.38 12.77 -8.40
CA ARG A 184 -9.45 13.72 -8.09
C ARG A 184 -10.11 13.50 -6.73
N ASN A 185 -9.89 12.35 -6.11
CA ASN A 185 -10.44 12.07 -4.79
C ASN A 185 -9.64 12.73 -3.67
N THR A 186 -8.31 12.73 -3.81
CA THR A 186 -7.38 13.32 -2.83
C THR A 186 -6.89 14.72 -3.22
N GLY A 187 -6.99 15.08 -4.50
CA GLY A 187 -6.38 16.30 -5.05
C GLY A 187 -4.87 16.18 -5.26
N LEU A 188 -4.29 15.00 -5.05
CA LEU A 188 -2.87 14.73 -5.25
C LEU A 188 -2.54 14.50 -6.72
N ILE A 189 -1.30 14.79 -7.09
CA ILE A 189 -0.73 14.42 -8.39
C ILE A 189 0.41 13.44 -8.14
N TRP A 190 0.40 12.34 -8.87
CA TRP A 190 1.29 11.21 -8.70
C TRP A 190 2.21 11.04 -9.91
N GLN A 191 3.43 10.57 -9.68
CA GLN A 191 4.25 10.02 -10.75
C GLN A 191 3.52 8.81 -11.33
N LYS A 192 3.33 8.77 -12.66
CA LYS A 192 2.60 7.69 -13.35
C LYS A 192 3.35 6.36 -13.30
N ALA A 193 4.65 6.38 -13.55
CA ALA A 193 5.48 5.18 -13.53
C ALA A 193 6.00 4.85 -12.13
N HIS A 194 5.92 3.57 -11.72
CA HIS A 194 6.75 3.08 -10.63
C HIS A 194 8.22 3.09 -11.08
N ASN A 195 9.13 3.52 -10.19
CA ASN A 195 10.56 3.45 -10.50
C ASN A 195 11.00 1.99 -10.38
N THR A 196 11.53 1.40 -11.45
CA THR A 196 11.96 -0.01 -11.53
C THR A 196 13.26 -0.27 -10.77
N GLU A 197 14.05 0.77 -10.49
CA GLU A 197 15.23 0.69 -9.63
C GLU A 197 14.84 0.89 -8.15
N ARG A 198 15.08 -0.12 -7.32
CA ARG A 198 14.91 -0.02 -5.86
C ARG A 198 15.99 0.87 -5.26
N LYS A 199 15.62 1.74 -4.32
CA LYS A 199 16.54 2.66 -3.64
C LYS A 199 16.41 2.57 -2.13
N THR A 200 17.48 2.90 -1.41
CA THR A 200 17.42 3.08 0.04
C THR A 200 16.44 4.20 0.40
N PHE A 201 15.90 4.20 1.61
CA PHE A 201 14.89 5.16 2.04
C PHE A 201 15.31 6.62 1.77
N ASN A 202 16.49 7.02 2.24
CA ASN A 202 17.02 8.37 2.03
C ASN A 202 17.26 8.69 0.55
N SER A 203 17.72 7.71 -0.24
CA SER A 203 17.94 7.90 -1.68
C SER A 203 16.63 8.04 -2.45
N ALA A 204 15.56 7.32 -2.05
CA ALA A 204 14.24 7.44 -2.62
C ALA A 204 13.60 8.80 -2.29
N ALA A 205 13.69 9.23 -1.02
CA ALA A 205 13.23 10.55 -0.60
C ALA A 205 13.95 11.68 -1.34
N TRP A 206 15.27 11.56 -1.49
CA TRP A 206 16.09 12.50 -2.27
C TRP A 206 15.78 12.47 -3.77
N ALA A 207 15.52 11.28 -4.34
CA ALA A 207 15.11 11.15 -5.73
C ALA A 207 13.79 11.89 -5.97
N CYS A 208 12.80 11.74 -5.07
CA CYS A 208 11.55 12.50 -5.18
C CYS A 208 11.77 14.01 -5.04
N SER A 209 12.55 14.49 -4.06
CA SER A 209 12.76 15.93 -3.88
C SER A 209 13.55 16.62 -5.01
N ARG A 210 14.21 15.84 -5.87
CA ARG A 210 14.95 16.31 -7.06
C ARG A 210 14.19 16.09 -8.36
N LEU A 211 13.01 15.45 -8.32
CA LEU A 211 12.25 15.10 -9.51
C LEU A 211 11.75 16.37 -10.21
N ASP A 212 11.97 16.44 -11.52
CA ASP A 212 11.39 17.43 -12.42
C ASP A 212 10.54 16.67 -13.44
N LEU A 213 9.22 16.71 -13.27
CA LEU A 213 8.25 15.90 -14.02
C LEU A 213 6.93 16.65 -14.14
N GLY A 214 6.32 16.64 -15.33
CA GLY A 214 5.07 17.36 -15.60
C GLY A 214 5.18 18.88 -15.39
N GLY A 215 6.39 19.45 -15.50
CA GLY A 215 6.64 20.87 -15.17
C GLY A 215 6.62 21.19 -13.67
N HIS A 216 6.72 20.18 -12.80
CA HIS A 216 6.68 20.33 -11.35
C HIS A 216 7.98 19.86 -10.68
N LYS A 217 8.34 20.54 -9.59
CA LYS A 217 9.61 20.35 -8.83
C LYS A 217 9.42 20.18 -7.32
N ASP A 218 8.17 20.17 -6.87
CA ASP A 218 7.74 20.07 -5.47
C ASP A 218 7.32 18.62 -5.10
N TRP A 219 7.95 17.65 -5.74
CA TRP A 219 7.70 16.23 -5.53
C TRP A 219 8.29 15.75 -4.20
N ARG A 220 7.62 14.78 -3.57
CA ARG A 220 8.02 14.16 -2.31
C ARG A 220 7.66 12.69 -2.29
N LEU A 221 8.25 11.97 -1.33
CA LEU A 221 7.79 10.63 -0.99
C LEU A 221 6.39 10.73 -0.33
N PRO A 222 5.42 9.87 -0.71
CA PRO A 222 4.08 9.87 -0.14
C PRO A 222 4.08 9.34 1.29
N ASN A 223 3.18 9.83 2.13
CA ASN A 223 2.90 9.17 3.40
C ASN A 223 2.12 7.86 3.17
N ILE A 224 2.03 7.00 4.19
CA ILE A 224 1.40 5.69 4.03
C ILE A 224 -0.11 5.77 3.74
N LYS A 225 -0.83 6.75 4.27
CA LYS A 225 -2.26 6.97 3.97
C LYS A 225 -2.47 7.40 2.51
N GLU A 226 -1.57 8.23 1.98
CA GLU A 226 -1.57 8.60 0.56
C GLU A 226 -1.29 7.39 -0.33
N GLN A 227 -0.33 6.53 -0.01
CA GLN A 227 -0.12 5.29 -0.78
C GLN A 227 -1.34 4.35 -0.71
N PHE A 228 -1.99 4.30 0.44
CA PHE A 228 -3.17 3.45 0.65
C PHE A 228 -4.42 3.99 -0.05
N SER A 229 -4.53 5.30 -0.28
CA SER A 229 -5.67 5.90 -0.99
C SER A 229 -5.78 5.37 -2.44
N ILE A 230 -4.64 5.11 -3.08
CA ILE A 230 -4.56 4.56 -4.45
C ILE A 230 -4.48 3.03 -4.50
N ALA A 231 -4.52 2.33 -3.37
CA ALA A 231 -4.49 0.86 -3.33
C ALA A 231 -5.81 0.26 -3.86
N ASP A 232 -5.75 -0.70 -4.79
CA ASP A 232 -6.90 -1.38 -5.37
C ASP A 232 -7.04 -2.79 -4.78
N PHE A 233 -8.01 -3.01 -3.90
CA PHE A 233 -8.18 -4.29 -3.20
C PHE A 233 -8.92 -5.35 -4.02
N ARG A 234 -9.13 -5.10 -5.32
CA ARG A 234 -9.38 -6.17 -6.30
C ARG A 234 -8.10 -6.94 -6.67
N GLY A 235 -6.94 -6.49 -6.18
CA GLY A 235 -5.65 -7.13 -6.39
C GLY A 235 -5.58 -8.59 -5.91
N SER A 236 -4.73 -9.38 -6.57
CA SER A 236 -4.45 -10.78 -6.27
C SER A 236 -3.14 -11.17 -6.95
N GLN A 237 -2.18 -11.68 -6.19
CA GLN A 237 -0.85 -12.09 -6.68
C GLN A 237 -0.94 -12.93 -7.95
N GLY A 238 -0.10 -12.59 -8.94
CA GLY A 238 -0.05 -13.26 -10.24
C GLY A 238 -1.24 -12.99 -11.17
N ARG A 239 -2.24 -12.21 -10.75
CA ARG A 239 -3.43 -11.89 -11.56
C ARG A 239 -3.65 -10.40 -11.75
N ARG A 240 -3.65 -9.62 -10.66
CA ARG A 240 -3.92 -8.18 -10.66
C ARG A 240 -3.13 -7.51 -9.54
N PHE A 241 -2.47 -6.40 -9.84
CA PHE A 241 -1.80 -5.61 -8.81
C PHE A 241 -2.80 -4.92 -7.89
N PHE A 242 -2.35 -4.59 -6.68
CA PHE A 242 -3.11 -3.80 -5.70
C PHE A 242 -3.07 -2.29 -6.02
N ILE A 243 -3.11 -1.94 -7.31
CA ILE A 243 -3.19 -0.58 -7.85
C ILE A 243 -3.85 -0.64 -9.24
N ASP A 244 -4.53 0.43 -9.65
CA ASP A 244 -5.11 0.49 -11.00
C ASP A 244 -4.02 0.60 -12.07
N ALA A 245 -3.66 -0.54 -12.67
CA ALA A 245 -2.66 -0.63 -13.73
C ALA A 245 -3.08 0.03 -15.05
N LYS A 246 -4.33 0.52 -15.18
CA LYS A 246 -4.74 1.37 -16.31
C LYS A 246 -4.34 2.83 -16.09
N ALA A 247 -4.29 3.27 -14.84
CA ALA A 247 -3.88 4.63 -14.46
C ALA A 247 -2.37 4.71 -14.19
N PHE A 248 -1.79 3.70 -13.55
CA PHE A 248 -0.40 3.70 -13.11
C PHE A 248 0.43 2.63 -13.80
N ASP A 249 1.63 3.01 -14.24
CA ASP A 249 2.56 2.04 -14.81
C ASP A 249 3.21 1.24 -13.67
N ILE A 250 3.10 -0.09 -13.78
CA ILE A 250 3.60 -1.06 -12.80
C ILE A 250 3.95 -2.37 -13.50
N GLU A 251 5.09 -2.97 -13.16
CA GLU A 251 5.58 -4.22 -13.73
C GLU A 251 6.20 -5.10 -12.64
N LEU A 252 6.17 -6.42 -12.84
CA LEU A 252 6.92 -7.32 -11.98
C LEU A 252 8.43 -7.17 -12.26
N PRO A 253 9.28 -7.13 -11.22
CA PRO A 253 10.72 -7.21 -11.40
C PRO A 253 11.11 -8.62 -11.88
N ASP A 254 12.34 -8.75 -12.36
CA ASP A 254 12.89 -10.06 -12.70
C ASP A 254 13.34 -10.85 -11.45
N GLN A 255 13.61 -12.15 -11.63
CA GLN A 255 13.99 -13.08 -10.54
C GLN A 255 15.23 -12.64 -9.74
N SER A 256 16.07 -11.76 -10.30
CA SER A 256 17.23 -11.20 -9.59
C SER A 256 16.88 -10.49 -8.31
N ILE A 257 15.64 -10.00 -8.20
CA ILE A 257 15.15 -9.27 -7.04
C ILE A 257 15.21 -10.08 -5.74
N LEU A 258 15.23 -11.42 -5.86
CA LEU A 258 15.30 -12.35 -4.74
C LEU A 258 16.75 -12.65 -4.32
N ARG A 259 17.76 -12.19 -5.07
CA ARG A 259 19.17 -12.40 -4.69
C ARG A 259 19.48 -11.66 -3.39
N GLY A 260 19.91 -12.41 -2.37
CA GLY A 260 20.23 -11.86 -1.05
C GLY A 260 19.01 -11.56 -0.18
N ASP A 261 17.80 -11.91 -0.62
CA ASP A 261 16.62 -11.85 0.23
C ASP A 261 16.69 -12.93 1.32
N ARG A 262 16.57 -12.50 2.58
CA ARG A 262 16.64 -13.38 3.77
C ARG A 262 15.55 -14.45 3.75
N PHE A 263 14.43 -14.20 3.07
CA PHE A 263 13.29 -15.10 3.01
C PHE A 263 13.09 -15.72 1.62
N ALA A 264 14.14 -15.77 0.79
CA ALA A 264 14.07 -16.21 -0.62
C ALA A 264 13.47 -17.62 -0.80
N ALA A 265 13.56 -18.49 0.21
CA ALA A 265 12.91 -19.81 0.19
C ALA A 265 11.38 -19.71 0.08
N THR A 266 10.79 -18.70 0.72
CA THR A 266 9.33 -18.48 0.79
C THR A 266 8.85 -17.34 -0.11
N HIS A 267 9.73 -16.39 -0.43
CA HIS A 267 9.38 -15.25 -1.26
C HIS A 267 9.36 -15.59 -2.75
N ARG A 268 8.50 -14.87 -3.46
CA ARG A 268 8.35 -14.90 -4.91
C ARG A 268 8.36 -13.46 -5.42
N VAL A 269 8.57 -13.27 -6.73
CA VAL A 269 8.65 -11.94 -7.36
C VAL A 269 7.37 -11.13 -7.13
N GLU A 270 6.23 -11.80 -7.10
CA GLU A 270 4.88 -11.29 -6.80
C GLU A 270 4.71 -10.83 -5.34
N MET A 271 5.70 -11.06 -4.48
CA MET A 271 5.71 -10.55 -3.11
C MET A 271 6.65 -9.36 -2.96
N MET A 272 7.39 -8.96 -4.00
CA MET A 272 8.51 -8.01 -3.90
C MET A 272 8.15 -6.55 -4.24
N GLY A 273 6.88 -6.20 -4.30
CA GLY A 273 6.39 -4.87 -4.70
C GLY A 273 6.43 -3.81 -3.61
N GLN A 274 7.30 -3.97 -2.60
CA GLN A 274 7.37 -3.06 -1.46
C GLN A 274 7.76 -1.66 -1.94
N THR A 275 6.95 -0.66 -1.61
CA THR A 275 7.11 0.73 -2.06
C THR A 275 7.14 1.68 -0.86
N TRP A 276 8.28 2.38 -0.70
CA TRP A 276 8.53 3.27 0.43
C TRP A 276 7.43 4.31 0.63
N SER A 277 7.02 4.51 1.89
CA SER A 277 6.32 5.72 2.32
C SER A 277 7.26 6.59 3.17
N SER A 278 6.91 7.86 3.38
CA SER A 278 7.59 8.75 4.32
C SER A 278 7.15 8.57 5.78
N THR A 279 6.27 7.61 6.08
CA THR A 279 5.72 7.42 7.42
C THR A 279 6.64 6.57 8.28
N ILE A 280 7.27 7.20 9.27
CA ILE A 280 8.15 6.55 10.24
C ILE A 280 7.34 5.77 11.28
N TYR A 281 7.70 4.51 11.50
CA TYR A 281 7.15 3.70 12.58
C TYR A 281 7.65 4.21 13.93
N LYS A 282 6.74 4.39 14.89
CA LYS A 282 7.04 4.96 16.20
C LYS A 282 7.31 3.94 17.29
N GLY A 283 7.17 2.65 16.99
CA GLY A 283 7.57 1.56 17.88
C GLY A 283 8.90 0.94 17.47
N SER A 284 9.21 -0.21 18.07
CA SER A 284 10.48 -0.90 17.91
C SER A 284 10.47 -1.85 16.71
N HIS A 285 11.36 -1.66 15.75
CA HIS A 285 11.48 -2.56 14.61
C HIS A 285 11.99 -3.94 15.04
N TRP A 286 11.14 -4.97 14.99
CA TRP A 286 11.50 -6.32 15.47
C TRP A 286 12.00 -6.32 16.92
N ASP A 287 11.36 -5.53 17.77
CA ASP A 287 11.75 -5.30 19.17
C ASP A 287 13.19 -4.77 19.33
N ARG A 288 13.69 -4.02 18.34
CA ARG A 288 14.95 -3.29 18.39
C ARG A 288 14.68 -1.79 18.41
N ASP A 289 14.84 -1.17 19.58
CA ASP A 289 14.51 0.25 19.82
C ASP A 289 15.42 1.22 19.08
N ASN A 290 16.62 0.79 18.69
CA ASN A 290 17.62 1.61 18.02
C ASN A 290 17.57 1.52 16.48
N VAL A 291 16.52 0.91 15.92
CA VAL A 291 16.35 0.76 14.47
C VAL A 291 15.14 1.55 14.03
N GLU A 292 15.38 2.73 13.47
CA GLU A 292 14.32 3.51 12.82
C GLU A 292 13.82 2.74 11.58
N ALA A 293 12.51 2.63 11.44
CA ALA A 293 11.85 2.00 10.31
C ALA A 293 10.78 2.91 9.72
N ALA A 294 10.55 2.76 8.42
CA ALA A 294 9.45 3.40 7.72
C ALA A 294 8.45 2.35 7.22
N PHE A 295 7.17 2.70 7.24
CA PHE A 295 6.14 1.91 6.60
C PHE A 295 6.30 1.93 5.08
N PHE A 296 5.92 0.84 4.45
CA PHE A 296 5.77 0.72 3.01
C PHE A 296 4.46 0.00 2.70
N PHE A 297 3.91 0.25 1.51
CA PHE A 297 2.84 -0.55 0.96
C PHE A 297 3.38 -1.43 -0.16
N ASN A 298 2.90 -2.66 -0.26
CA ASN A 298 3.32 -3.58 -1.30
C ASN A 298 2.22 -3.72 -2.35
N TYR A 299 2.43 -3.12 -3.53
CA TYR A 299 1.45 -3.14 -4.61
C TYR A 299 1.29 -4.52 -5.28
N PHE A 300 2.12 -5.53 -4.95
CA PHE A 300 1.98 -6.87 -5.50
C PHE A 300 1.26 -7.85 -4.57
N ASP A 301 1.38 -7.69 -3.24
CA ASP A 301 0.70 -8.54 -2.25
C ASP A 301 -0.36 -7.82 -1.40
N GLY A 302 -0.49 -6.50 -1.50
CA GLY A 302 -1.54 -5.73 -0.83
C GLY A 302 -1.39 -5.63 0.69
N HIS A 303 -0.16 -5.54 1.21
CA HIS A 303 0.09 -5.42 2.65
C HIS A 303 0.85 -4.13 3.02
N ILE A 304 0.52 -3.57 4.19
CA ILE A 304 1.37 -2.58 4.87
C ILE A 304 2.32 -3.32 5.82
N LYS A 305 3.62 -3.02 5.71
CA LYS A 305 4.67 -3.50 6.63
C LYS A 305 5.68 -2.38 6.82
N GLN A 306 6.77 -2.65 7.52
CA GLN A 306 7.83 -1.68 7.77
C GLN A 306 9.21 -2.27 7.44
N ALA A 307 10.16 -1.41 7.12
CA ALA A 307 11.57 -1.78 6.96
C ALA A 307 12.49 -0.68 7.50
N PRO A 308 13.71 -1.02 7.96
CA PRO A 308 14.69 -0.05 8.45
C PRO A 308 15.00 1.04 7.42
N THR A 309 15.05 2.30 7.86
CA THR A 309 15.38 3.47 7.01
C THR A 309 16.87 3.52 6.68
N GLU A 310 17.70 2.99 7.59
CA GLU A 310 19.14 2.86 7.42
C GLU A 310 19.57 1.46 6.96
N GLY A 311 20.79 1.37 6.45
CA GLY A 311 21.39 0.12 5.99
C GLY A 311 21.14 -0.18 4.51
N ARG A 312 21.06 -1.47 4.18
CA ARG A 312 21.06 -1.96 2.78
C ARG A 312 19.66 -2.15 2.18
N ASN A 313 18.60 -1.91 2.96
CA ASN A 313 17.24 -2.08 2.46
C ASN A 313 16.98 -1.09 1.34
N SER A 314 16.73 -1.61 0.14
CA SER A 314 16.29 -0.83 -0.99
C SER A 314 14.91 -1.29 -1.37
N LEU A 315 13.94 -0.39 -1.53
CA LEU A 315 12.56 -0.71 -1.95
C LEU A 315 12.19 0.13 -3.18
N PHE A 316 11.07 -0.19 -3.83
CA PHE A 316 10.53 0.67 -4.86
C PHE A 316 10.07 2.01 -4.26
N TYR A 317 9.85 3.00 -5.11
CA TYR A 317 9.30 4.29 -4.69
C TYR A 317 8.48 4.90 -5.82
N ARG A 318 7.50 5.71 -5.45
CA ARG A 318 6.66 6.52 -6.33
C ARG A 318 6.52 7.87 -5.69
N CYS A 319 6.73 8.95 -6.45
CA CYS A 319 6.65 10.30 -5.92
C CYS A 319 5.23 10.87 -6.05
N VAL A 320 4.88 11.76 -5.13
CA VAL A 320 3.61 12.48 -5.10
C VAL A 320 3.87 13.97 -4.88
N ARG A 321 2.93 14.81 -5.28
CA ARG A 321 2.90 16.25 -4.98
C ARG A 321 1.49 16.70 -4.62
N GLY A 322 1.40 17.90 -4.05
CA GLY A 322 0.16 18.49 -3.54
C GLY A 322 0.07 18.49 -2.01
N ALA A 323 -1.03 19.06 -1.50
CA ALA A 323 -1.31 19.15 -0.07
C ALA A 323 -1.33 17.75 0.55
N THR A 324 -0.73 17.61 1.73
CA THR A 324 -0.71 16.32 2.44
C THR A 324 -2.12 15.84 2.72
N TRP A 325 -2.36 14.55 2.47
CA TRP A 325 -3.67 13.92 2.67
C TRP A 325 -3.64 12.85 3.77
N GLY A 326 -4.79 12.58 4.38
CA GLY A 326 -4.98 11.52 5.38
C GLY A 326 -5.00 12.00 6.84
N ALA A 327 -5.05 13.31 7.07
CA ALA A 327 -5.28 13.86 8.41
C ALA A 327 -6.74 13.65 8.82
N ASN A 328 -6.96 13.10 10.01
CA ASN A 328 -8.29 12.93 10.57
C ASN A 328 -8.81 14.25 11.17
N LYS A 329 -10.14 14.38 11.28
CA LYS A 329 -10.79 15.51 11.97
C LYS A 329 -11.90 14.99 12.88
N PHE A 330 -11.49 14.44 14.02
CA PHE A 330 -12.39 13.79 14.95
C PHE A 330 -13.13 14.79 15.84
N LYS A 331 -14.36 14.42 16.21
CA LYS A 331 -15.17 15.08 17.23
C LYS A 331 -15.89 14.00 18.04
N ASP A 332 -15.71 14.00 19.34
CA ASP A 332 -16.53 13.20 20.26
C ASP A 332 -17.95 13.79 20.32
N ASN A 333 -18.95 12.97 20.03
CA ASN A 333 -20.35 13.42 20.03
C ASN A 333 -21.02 13.29 21.40
N GLY A 334 -20.36 12.67 22.39
CA GLY A 334 -20.90 12.50 23.74
C GLY A 334 -21.99 11.44 23.88
N ASP A 335 -22.28 10.70 22.82
CA ASP A 335 -23.34 9.67 22.73
C ASP A 335 -22.78 8.26 22.46
N GLY A 336 -21.46 8.09 22.61
CA GLY A 336 -20.75 6.86 22.27
C GLY A 336 -20.27 6.79 20.81
N THR A 337 -20.35 7.89 20.06
CA THR A 337 -19.85 7.99 18.67
C THR A 337 -18.80 9.08 18.48
N VAL A 338 -18.03 8.96 17.40
CA VAL A 338 -17.02 9.94 16.97
C VAL A 338 -17.25 10.29 15.50
N SER A 339 -17.52 11.55 15.20
CA SER A 339 -17.57 12.02 13.81
C SER A 339 -16.16 12.29 13.29
N ASP A 340 -15.85 11.86 12.07
CA ASP A 340 -14.62 12.21 11.34
C ASP A 340 -14.96 13.09 10.13
N ALA A 341 -14.82 14.41 10.29
CA ALA A 341 -15.15 15.36 9.23
C ALA A 341 -14.25 15.25 8.00
N ALA A 342 -13.09 14.57 8.09
CA ALA A 342 -12.21 14.33 6.95
C ALA A 342 -12.78 13.24 6.03
N SER A 343 -13.28 12.15 6.60
CA SER A 343 -13.86 11.03 5.85
C SER A 343 -15.37 11.15 5.64
N GLY A 344 -16.09 11.95 6.42
CA GLY A 344 -17.56 12.02 6.39
C GLY A 344 -18.21 10.78 7.01
N LEU A 345 -17.53 10.15 7.97
CA LEU A 345 -17.97 8.92 8.63
C LEU A 345 -18.18 9.17 10.13
N ILE A 346 -19.11 8.44 10.72
CA ILE A 346 -19.31 8.35 12.17
C ILE A 346 -18.86 6.97 12.63
N TRP A 347 -18.05 6.96 13.69
CA TRP A 347 -17.46 5.76 14.25
C TRP A 347 -18.03 5.42 15.61
N GLN A 348 -18.14 4.13 15.87
CA GLN A 348 -18.29 3.62 17.23
C GLN A 348 -17.08 4.05 18.06
N ARG A 349 -17.30 4.71 19.21
CA ARG A 349 -16.24 5.26 20.07
C ARG A 349 -15.51 4.20 20.89
N ALA A 350 -16.24 3.27 21.49
CA ALA A 350 -15.69 2.16 22.25
C ALA A 350 -16.03 0.84 21.55
N ASP A 351 -15.03 -0.02 21.31
CA ASP A 351 -15.34 -1.40 20.93
C ASP A 351 -16.04 -2.14 22.08
N ASP A 352 -16.61 -3.30 21.80
CA ASP A 352 -17.39 -4.05 22.80
C ASP A 352 -16.59 -5.13 23.55
N GLY A 353 -15.26 -5.10 23.43
CA GLY A 353 -14.35 -6.00 24.13
C GLY A 353 -14.38 -7.45 23.68
N LYS A 354 -15.09 -7.78 22.59
CA LYS A 354 -15.27 -9.16 22.12
C LYS A 354 -14.56 -9.40 20.80
N ALA A 355 -13.49 -10.18 20.85
CA ALA A 355 -12.86 -10.73 19.65
C ALA A 355 -13.76 -11.78 18.98
N ARG A 356 -13.89 -11.71 17.65
CA ARG A 356 -14.82 -12.51 16.84
C ARG A 356 -14.18 -12.96 15.54
N ASP A 357 -14.72 -14.01 14.95
CA ASP A 357 -14.39 -14.31 13.56
C ASP A 357 -15.03 -13.27 12.62
N TRP A 358 -14.66 -13.35 11.35
CA TRP A 358 -15.06 -12.35 10.38
C TRP A 358 -16.58 -12.30 10.17
N LYS A 359 -17.22 -13.48 10.03
CA LYS A 359 -18.69 -13.60 9.88
C LYS A 359 -19.44 -12.99 11.07
N ALA A 360 -18.99 -13.29 12.29
CA ALA A 360 -19.61 -12.74 13.50
C ALA A 360 -19.35 -11.23 13.67
N SER A 361 -18.24 -10.71 13.13
CA SER A 361 -17.94 -9.27 13.15
C SER A 361 -18.82 -8.48 12.18
N LEU A 362 -19.10 -9.04 10.99
CA LEU A 362 -20.08 -8.49 10.06
C LEU A 362 -21.47 -8.42 10.73
N ALA A 363 -21.94 -9.54 11.27
CA ALA A 363 -23.24 -9.61 11.94
C ALA A 363 -23.33 -8.69 13.17
N TYR A 364 -22.23 -8.53 13.91
CA TYR A 364 -22.16 -7.60 15.04
C TYR A 364 -22.44 -6.16 14.60
N CYS A 365 -21.76 -5.67 13.56
CA CYS A 365 -21.96 -4.30 13.12
C CYS A 365 -23.34 -4.07 12.51
N GLU A 366 -23.83 -4.98 11.67
CA GLU A 366 -25.19 -4.89 11.09
C GLU A 366 -26.29 -4.92 12.16
N GLY A 367 -26.03 -5.60 13.28
CA GLY A 367 -26.94 -5.69 14.42
C GLY A 367 -26.81 -4.55 15.43
N LEU A 368 -25.78 -3.69 15.32
CA LEU A 368 -25.51 -2.66 16.33
C LEU A 368 -26.60 -1.59 16.33
N LYS A 369 -27.10 -1.27 17.52
CA LYS A 369 -27.95 -0.09 17.79
C LYS A 369 -27.20 0.82 18.74
N LEU A 370 -26.79 1.98 18.26
CA LEU A 370 -25.96 2.94 19.01
C LEU A 370 -26.34 4.37 18.60
N ALA A 371 -26.42 5.28 19.57
CA ALA A 371 -26.86 6.66 19.38
C ALA A 371 -28.20 6.82 18.64
N GLY A 372 -29.14 5.88 18.87
CA GLY A 372 -30.43 5.84 18.18
C GLY A 372 -30.37 5.38 16.72
N GLN A 373 -29.19 5.00 16.22
CA GLN A 373 -28.94 4.61 14.83
C GLN A 373 -28.74 3.11 14.70
N GLY A 374 -29.04 2.57 13.52
CA GLY A 374 -29.07 1.12 13.28
C GLY A 374 -28.60 0.67 11.90
N ASP A 375 -27.91 1.56 11.19
CA ASP A 375 -27.30 1.43 9.87
C ASP A 375 -25.77 1.29 9.99
N TRP A 376 -25.30 0.76 11.11
CA TRP A 376 -23.89 0.48 11.37
C TRP A 376 -23.40 -0.69 10.51
N ARG A 377 -22.15 -0.61 10.08
CA ARG A 377 -21.48 -1.64 9.27
C ARG A 377 -20.04 -1.82 9.70
N LEU A 378 -19.46 -2.96 9.33
CA LEU A 378 -18.02 -3.16 9.49
C LEU A 378 -17.30 -2.31 8.42
N PRO A 379 -16.30 -1.48 8.80
CA PRO A 379 -15.58 -0.63 7.86
C PRO A 379 -14.82 -1.49 6.85
N ASN A 380 -14.68 -1.00 5.63
CA ASN A 380 -13.73 -1.59 4.70
C ASN A 380 -12.30 -1.26 5.13
N VAL A 381 -11.31 -1.93 4.52
CA VAL A 381 -9.92 -1.82 4.98
C VAL A 381 -9.34 -0.41 4.84
N LYS A 382 -9.81 0.38 3.86
CA LYS A 382 -9.38 1.77 3.65
C LYS A 382 -9.94 2.71 4.71
N GLU A 383 -11.21 2.53 5.06
CA GLU A 383 -11.83 3.27 6.16
C GLU A 383 -11.12 2.95 7.49
N LEU A 384 -10.87 1.66 7.75
CA LEU A 384 -10.20 1.24 8.98
C LEU A 384 -8.75 1.74 9.08
N GLN A 385 -8.01 1.73 7.96
CA GLN A 385 -6.65 2.27 7.91
C GLN A 385 -6.64 3.80 8.07
N HIS A 386 -7.68 4.50 7.60
CA HIS A 386 -7.75 5.95 7.69
C HIS A 386 -7.77 6.46 9.13
N ILE A 387 -8.28 5.69 10.10
CA ILE A 387 -8.28 6.08 11.53
C ILE A 387 -7.01 5.69 12.29
N VAL A 388 -6.02 5.06 11.63
CA VAL A 388 -4.72 4.79 12.23
C VAL A 388 -3.98 6.09 12.50
N ASP A 389 -3.45 6.23 13.71
CA ASP A 389 -2.53 7.29 14.09
C ASP A 389 -1.09 6.76 14.05
N TYR A 390 -0.40 7.03 12.94
CA TYR A 390 0.99 6.63 12.72
C TYR A 390 2.01 7.44 13.54
N SER A 391 1.58 8.44 14.33
CA SER A 391 2.44 9.08 15.32
C SER A 391 2.53 8.27 16.63
N ARG A 392 1.79 7.16 16.72
CA ARG A 392 1.69 6.28 17.89
C ARG A 392 1.95 4.82 17.51
N HIS A 393 2.13 3.96 18.52
CA HIS A 393 2.35 2.52 18.31
C HIS A 393 1.78 1.59 19.39
N ASP A 394 1.30 2.12 20.52
CA ASP A 394 0.72 1.30 21.59
C ASP A 394 -0.42 2.05 22.32
N PRO A 395 -1.63 2.10 21.74
CA PRO A 395 -1.98 1.71 20.37
C PRO A 395 -1.72 2.82 19.33
N ALA A 396 -1.67 2.44 18.05
CA ALA A 396 -1.62 3.31 16.86
C ALA A 396 -3.01 3.88 16.50
N ILE A 397 -3.74 4.38 17.49
CA ILE A 397 -5.01 5.10 17.35
C ILE A 397 -5.05 6.20 18.40
N ASP A 398 -5.83 7.26 18.14
CA ASP A 398 -5.98 8.34 19.11
C ASP A 398 -6.85 7.89 20.30
N PRO A 399 -6.29 7.75 21.52
CA PRO A 399 -7.04 7.30 22.68
C PRO A 399 -7.99 8.36 23.24
N GLU A 400 -7.88 9.63 22.81
CA GLU A 400 -8.84 10.67 23.19
C GLU A 400 -10.22 10.31 22.63
N TYR A 401 -10.26 9.99 21.33
CA TYR A 401 -11.48 9.67 20.60
C TYR A 401 -11.84 8.19 20.65
N PHE A 402 -10.88 7.27 20.56
CA PHE A 402 -11.18 5.84 20.45
C PHE A 402 -10.77 5.08 21.70
N LYS A 403 -11.75 4.42 22.33
CA LYS A 403 -11.51 3.53 23.46
C LYS A 403 -11.37 2.11 22.91
N GLN A 404 -10.17 1.57 23.01
CA GLN A 404 -9.90 0.17 22.73
C GLN A 404 -9.88 -0.62 24.03
N THR A 405 -10.56 -1.76 24.04
CA THR A 405 -10.56 -2.64 25.21
C THR A 405 -9.21 -3.34 25.37
N ASP A 406 -8.58 -3.69 24.25
CA ASP A 406 -7.23 -4.26 24.20
C ASP A 406 -6.32 -3.38 23.33
N ALA A 407 -5.31 -2.77 23.95
CA ALA A 407 -4.31 -1.97 23.24
C ALA A 407 -3.50 -2.78 22.21
N LYS A 408 -3.45 -4.11 22.36
CA LYS A 408 -2.83 -5.06 21.41
C LYS A 408 -3.80 -5.58 20.35
N GLY A 409 -5.01 -5.01 20.30
CA GLY A 409 -6.10 -5.45 19.46
C GLY A 409 -5.81 -5.30 17.96
N TRP A 410 -6.19 -6.34 17.21
CA TRP A 410 -6.30 -6.30 15.75
C TRP A 410 -7.78 -6.20 15.40
N PHE A 411 -8.10 -5.45 14.36
CA PHE A 411 -9.49 -5.12 14.02
C PHE A 411 -9.81 -5.58 12.62
N TRP A 412 -10.91 -6.32 12.48
CA TRP A 412 -11.41 -6.77 11.19
C TRP A 412 -11.87 -5.60 10.33
N SER A 413 -11.61 -5.70 9.04
CA SER A 413 -12.35 -4.97 8.01
C SER A 413 -13.36 -5.88 7.32
N SER A 414 -14.30 -5.30 6.57
CA SER A 414 -15.25 -6.02 5.72
C SER A 414 -14.66 -6.49 4.38
N THR A 415 -13.38 -6.19 4.13
CA THR A 415 -12.66 -6.46 2.87
C THR A 415 -12.05 -7.87 2.87
N THR A 416 -12.29 -8.66 1.82
CA THR A 416 -11.64 -9.96 1.62
C THR A 416 -10.24 -9.77 1.03
N HIS A 417 -9.22 -10.52 1.46
CA HIS A 417 -7.89 -10.36 0.86
C HIS A 417 -7.76 -11.19 -0.42
N GLY A 418 -7.45 -10.56 -1.55
CA GLY A 418 -7.54 -11.22 -2.86
C GLY A 418 -6.48 -12.29 -3.15
N ASP A 419 -5.36 -12.31 -2.44
CA ASP A 419 -4.34 -13.38 -2.58
C ASP A 419 -4.86 -14.72 -2.07
N ASN A 420 -5.70 -14.69 -1.04
CA ASN A 420 -6.37 -15.86 -0.48
C ASN A 420 -7.76 -15.46 -0.01
N ILE A 421 -8.77 -15.71 -0.85
CA ILE A 421 -10.15 -15.27 -0.62
C ILE A 421 -10.82 -15.91 0.61
N ARG A 422 -10.18 -16.91 1.23
CA ARG A 422 -10.58 -17.47 2.53
C ARG A 422 -10.13 -16.62 3.71
N MET A 423 -9.40 -15.54 3.45
CA MET A 423 -8.89 -14.59 4.42
C MET A 423 -9.56 -13.23 4.22
N ALA A 424 -9.68 -12.47 5.31
CA ALA A 424 -10.12 -11.09 5.28
C ALA A 424 -9.00 -10.18 5.77
N SER A 425 -9.03 -8.92 5.38
CA SER A 425 -8.04 -7.93 5.81
C SER A 425 -8.35 -7.42 7.21
N TYR A 426 -7.31 -7.17 8.00
CA TYR A 426 -7.40 -6.53 9.30
C TYR A 426 -6.32 -5.46 9.46
N VAL A 427 -6.52 -4.56 10.41
CA VAL A 427 -5.53 -3.55 10.83
C VAL A 427 -5.08 -3.84 12.26
N CYS A 428 -3.76 -3.85 12.47
CA CYS A 428 -3.12 -3.98 13.78
C CYS A 428 -3.06 -2.59 14.44
N PHE A 429 -3.90 -2.28 15.44
CA PHE A 429 -3.72 -1.04 16.19
C PHE A 429 -2.65 -1.19 17.28
N GLY A 430 -2.47 -2.38 17.84
CA GLY A 430 -1.28 -2.70 18.63
C GLY A 430 -0.19 -3.38 17.81
N LYS A 431 0.81 -3.94 18.51
CA LYS A 431 1.89 -4.72 17.88
C LYS A 431 1.36 -5.80 16.93
N CYS A 432 2.00 -5.93 15.78
CA CYS A 432 1.60 -6.82 14.70
C CYS A 432 2.62 -7.97 14.60
N VAL A 433 2.36 -8.99 15.41
CA VAL A 433 3.40 -9.92 15.88
C VAL A 433 3.52 -11.23 15.09
N SER A 434 4.71 -11.82 15.13
CA SER A 434 4.93 -13.23 14.80
C SER A 434 4.41 -14.15 15.90
N VAL A 435 4.40 -15.46 15.66
CA VAL A 435 4.08 -16.48 16.68
C VAL A 435 5.07 -16.51 17.84
N ASP A 436 6.24 -15.89 17.69
CA ASP A 436 7.23 -15.73 18.76
C ASP A 436 6.98 -14.44 19.57
N GLY A 437 5.93 -13.68 19.26
CA GLY A 437 5.58 -12.43 19.94
C GLY A 437 6.34 -11.19 19.47
N VAL A 438 7.19 -11.33 18.44
CA VAL A 438 8.01 -10.23 17.90
C VAL A 438 7.19 -9.34 17.00
N ASP A 439 7.25 -8.02 17.19
CA ASP A 439 6.58 -7.06 16.32
C ASP A 439 7.28 -6.91 14.96
N VAL A 440 6.89 -7.78 14.03
CA VAL A 440 7.55 -7.90 12.71
C VAL A 440 6.99 -6.91 11.69
N HIS A 441 5.76 -6.39 11.86
CA HIS A 441 5.11 -5.49 10.89
C HIS A 441 4.78 -4.09 11.45
N GLY A 442 4.75 -3.90 12.77
CA GLY A 442 4.48 -2.62 13.40
C GLY A 442 2.99 -2.34 13.62
N ALA A 443 2.68 -1.61 14.70
CA ALA A 443 1.34 -1.05 14.92
C ALA A 443 0.98 -0.03 13.83
N GLY A 444 -0.18 -0.21 13.21
CA GLY A 444 -0.63 0.49 12.00
C GLY A 444 -0.48 -0.34 10.72
N ALA A 445 0.07 -1.56 10.81
CA ALA A 445 0.12 -2.50 9.69
C ALA A 445 -1.27 -3.04 9.32
N GLN A 446 -1.44 -3.34 8.04
CA GLN A 446 -2.59 -4.04 7.49
C GLN A 446 -2.13 -5.40 6.98
N ARG A 447 -2.82 -6.45 7.42
CA ARG A 447 -2.56 -7.85 7.06
C ARG A 447 -3.87 -8.56 6.74
N ALA A 448 -3.83 -9.89 6.68
CA ALA A 448 -5.02 -10.71 6.53
C ALA A 448 -4.94 -11.94 7.43
N ASP A 449 -6.11 -12.41 7.89
CA ASP A 449 -6.27 -13.62 8.70
C ASP A 449 -7.35 -14.53 8.07
N PRO A 450 -7.33 -15.86 8.32
CA PRO A 450 -8.44 -16.73 7.95
C PRO A 450 -9.77 -16.23 8.53
N LYS A 451 -10.84 -16.28 7.73
CA LYS A 451 -12.17 -15.81 8.13
C LYS A 451 -12.83 -16.65 9.22
N THR A 452 -12.34 -17.87 9.44
CA THR A 452 -12.91 -18.89 10.34
C THR A 452 -11.82 -19.89 10.77
N GLY A 453 -12.14 -20.72 11.76
CA GLY A 453 -11.30 -21.82 12.24
C GLY A 453 -10.82 -21.63 13.68
N ASP A 454 -9.96 -22.55 14.12
CA ASP A 454 -9.27 -22.49 15.41
C ASP A 454 -7.81 -22.07 15.18
N PRO A 455 -7.34 -20.96 15.78
CA PRO A 455 -5.95 -20.49 15.67
C PRO A 455 -4.91 -21.54 16.01
N LYS A 456 -5.22 -22.49 16.91
CA LYS A 456 -4.31 -23.57 17.32
C LYS A 456 -3.97 -24.53 16.18
N ASN A 457 -4.80 -24.56 15.14
CA ASN A 457 -4.58 -25.38 13.94
C ASN A 457 -3.67 -24.69 12.91
N PHE A 458 -3.16 -23.50 13.22
CA PHE A 458 -2.28 -22.73 12.33
C PHE A 458 -0.90 -22.58 12.96
N GLY A 459 0.13 -23.01 12.22
CA GLY A 459 1.52 -22.88 12.66
C GLY A 459 2.04 -21.44 12.61
N SER A 460 1.95 -20.80 11.44
CA SER A 460 2.21 -19.36 11.20
C SER A 460 1.93 -19.04 9.71
N LEU A 461 1.91 -17.76 9.32
CA LEU A 461 1.84 -17.36 7.91
C LEU A 461 3.12 -16.68 7.43
N GLY A 462 3.55 -17.04 6.22
CA GLY A 462 4.71 -16.43 5.55
C GLY A 462 6.07 -16.70 6.21
N GLY A 463 7.15 -16.21 5.59
CA GLY A 463 8.51 -16.39 6.09
C GLY A 463 8.82 -15.63 7.40
N GLN A 464 8.03 -14.60 7.72
CA GLN A 464 8.14 -13.83 8.97
C GLN A 464 7.38 -14.49 10.14
N ARG A 465 6.75 -15.65 9.90
CA ARG A 465 6.02 -16.45 10.89
C ARG A 465 4.90 -15.67 11.59
N ASP A 466 4.07 -14.99 10.82
CA ASP A 466 2.98 -14.16 11.35
C ASP A 466 2.03 -14.97 12.23
N GLN A 467 1.63 -14.37 13.35
CA GLN A 467 0.61 -14.94 14.21
C GLN A 467 -0.75 -14.94 13.50
N VAL A 468 -1.48 -16.05 13.62
CA VAL A 468 -2.86 -16.19 13.15
C VAL A 468 -3.78 -16.07 14.36
N ARG A 469 -4.72 -15.10 14.35
CA ARG A 469 -5.65 -14.91 15.46
C ARG A 469 -7.06 -15.38 15.17
N ILE A 470 -7.58 -15.15 13.96
CA ILE A 470 -8.96 -15.45 13.50
C ILE A 470 -10.05 -14.70 14.30
N LYS A 471 -9.92 -14.63 15.62
CA LYS A 471 -10.73 -13.83 16.52
C LYS A 471 -10.06 -12.47 16.67
N ASN A 472 -10.51 -11.51 15.87
CA ASN A 472 -10.09 -10.10 15.91
C ASN A 472 -11.27 -9.24 16.38
N TYR A 473 -11.00 -8.03 16.87
CA TYR A 473 -12.02 -7.08 17.33
C TYR A 473 -12.75 -6.44 16.14
N ALA A 474 -13.86 -5.76 16.43
CA ALA A 474 -14.62 -5.00 15.45
C ALA A 474 -14.88 -3.59 15.99
N ARG A 475 -14.86 -2.60 15.09
CA ARG A 475 -15.28 -1.23 15.36
C ARG A 475 -16.16 -0.80 14.21
N CYS A 476 -17.41 -0.50 14.48
CA CYS A 476 -18.38 -0.23 13.45
C CYS A 476 -18.33 1.23 13.00
N VAL A 477 -18.74 1.44 11.75
CA VAL A 477 -18.81 2.76 11.10
C VAL A 477 -20.19 2.94 10.47
N ARG A 478 -20.58 4.19 10.26
CA ARG A 478 -21.74 4.58 9.46
C ARG A 478 -21.44 5.91 8.74
N ASP A 479 -22.32 6.32 7.84
CA ASP A 479 -22.22 7.62 7.19
C ASP A 479 -22.78 8.72 8.11
N ASP A 480 -22.33 9.97 7.90
CA ASP A 480 -22.69 11.15 8.72
C ASP A 480 -24.12 11.69 8.48
N GLY A 481 -24.88 11.08 7.56
CA GLY A 481 -26.27 11.46 7.22
C GLY A 481 -26.41 12.12 5.86
#